data_AF-A0A2G2PBA1-F1
#
_entry.id   AF-A0A2G2PBA1-F1
#
_cell.length_a   1.000
_cell.length_b   1.000
_cell.length_c   1.000
_cell.angle_alpha   90.00
_cell.angle_beta   90.00
_cell.angle_gamma   90.00
#
_symmetry.space_group_name_H-M   'P 1'
#
loop_
_entity.id
_entity.type
_entity.pdbx_description
1 polymer ?
#
loop_
_entity_poly.entity_id
_entity_poly.type
_entity_poly.pdbx_seq_one_letter_code
_entity_poly.pdbx_strand_id
1 'polypeptide(L)'
;MYYIIKRQYEAPMQRFFGFIVSKYIAAKNTKHVICEFSKDDKVQRKWIKKDDIVLLTQDKNHFVKVLNRFRDVESVQQKLVEEAKAQLDVSIATFTIIMDKEIDLYTDSINSDDTKYLLYDI
;
A
#
# COMPACT_ATOMS: atom_id res chain seq x y z
N MET A 1 -15.49 -5.58 27.23
CA MET A 1 -15.22 -5.16 25.85
C MET A 1 -13.72 -5.17 25.64
N TYR A 2 -13.24 -5.61 24.48
CA TYR A 2 -11.83 -5.71 24.16
C TYR A 2 -11.53 -5.01 22.84
N TYR A 3 -10.34 -4.43 22.77
CA TYR A 3 -9.83 -3.72 21.61
C TYR A 3 -8.69 -4.51 21.00
N ILE A 4 -8.77 -4.76 19.69
CA ILE A 4 -7.81 -5.58 18.97
C ILE A 4 -7.24 -4.78 17.82
N ILE A 5 -5.91 -4.79 17.66
CA ILE A 5 -5.22 -4.37 16.44
C ILE A 5 -4.67 -5.63 15.78
N LYS A 6 -5.05 -5.85 14.51
CA LYS A 6 -4.65 -7.00 13.71
C LYS A 6 -3.88 -6.53 12.48
N ARG A 7 -2.86 -7.31 12.08
CA ARG A 7 -2.21 -7.18 10.77
C ARG A 7 -3.15 -7.63 9.65
N GLN A 8 -3.07 -6.98 8.51
CA GLN A 8 -3.67 -7.45 7.27
C GLN A 8 -2.67 -7.37 6.12
N TYR A 9 -2.84 -8.28 5.16
CA TYR A 9 -1.91 -8.45 4.04
C TYR A 9 -2.57 -8.14 2.69
N GLU A 10 -3.90 -8.00 2.67
CA GLU A 10 -4.68 -7.77 1.45
C GLU A 10 -4.62 -6.31 0.99
N ALA A 11 -4.36 -5.37 1.90
CA ALA A 11 -4.26 -3.95 1.61
C ALA A 11 -2.81 -3.46 1.81
N PRO A 12 -2.03 -3.22 0.75
CA PRO A 12 -0.62 -2.85 0.87
C PRO A 12 -0.40 -1.52 1.59
N MET A 13 -1.34 -0.58 1.45
CA MET A 13 -1.29 0.74 2.10
C MET A 13 -1.94 0.78 3.50
N GLN A 14 -2.57 -0.31 3.92
CA GLN A 14 -3.19 -0.42 5.23
C GLN A 14 -2.80 -1.76 5.84
N ARG A 15 -1.70 -1.78 6.57
CA ARG A 15 -1.10 -2.98 7.15
C ARG A 15 -1.75 -3.35 8.48
N PHE A 16 -2.42 -2.40 9.13
CA PHE A 16 -3.08 -2.63 10.42
C PHE A 16 -4.55 -2.23 10.40
N PHE A 17 -5.38 -3.02 11.08
CA PHE A 17 -6.79 -2.72 11.28
C PHE A 17 -7.19 -2.94 12.73
N GLY A 18 -7.88 -1.94 13.30
CA GLY A 18 -8.36 -1.96 14.68
C GLY A 18 -9.87 -2.24 14.74
N PHE A 19 -10.30 -3.10 15.67
CA PHE A 19 -11.72 -3.39 15.90
C PHE A 19 -11.99 -3.75 17.36
N ILE A 20 -13.28 -3.78 17.68
CA ILE A 20 -13.78 -4.01 19.03
C ILE A 20 -14.56 -5.32 19.07
N VAL A 21 -14.38 -6.08 20.13
CA VAL A 21 -15.09 -7.35 20.37
C VAL A 21 -15.68 -7.37 21.77
N SER A 22 -16.85 -7.97 21.92
CA SER A 22 -17.49 -8.11 23.24
C SER A 22 -16.74 -9.15 24.07
N LYS A 23 -16.35 -10.25 23.43
CA LYS A 23 -15.65 -11.39 24.01
C LYS A 23 -14.64 -11.97 23.03
N TYR A 24 -13.60 -12.61 23.56
CA TYR A 24 -12.72 -13.47 22.79
C TYR A 24 -12.48 -14.78 23.57
N ILE A 25 -12.13 -15.83 22.84
CA ILE A 25 -11.77 -17.14 23.38
C ILE A 25 -10.39 -17.49 22.82
N ALA A 26 -9.42 -17.66 23.72
CA ALA A 26 -8.07 -18.07 23.39
C ALA A 26 -7.70 -19.30 24.22
N ALA A 27 -7.17 -20.33 23.57
CA ALA A 27 -6.60 -21.50 24.24
C ALA A 27 -5.08 -21.51 24.06
N LYS A 28 -4.30 -22.01 25.03
CA LYS A 28 -2.83 -22.01 24.94
C LYS A 28 -2.31 -22.73 23.68
N ASN A 29 -2.92 -23.88 23.36
CA ASN A 29 -2.44 -24.78 22.31
C ASN A 29 -3.02 -24.51 20.92
N THR A 30 -3.84 -23.46 20.76
CA THR A 30 -4.41 -23.08 19.45
C THR A 30 -3.60 -21.96 18.83
N LYS A 31 -3.43 -22.00 17.51
CA LYS A 31 -2.85 -20.88 16.74
C LYS A 31 -3.83 -19.72 16.51
N HIS A 32 -5.08 -19.90 16.92
CA HIS A 32 -6.17 -18.96 16.67
C HIS A 32 -6.83 -18.50 17.96
N VAL A 33 -7.38 -17.28 17.90
CA VAL A 33 -8.29 -16.67 18.86
C VAL A 33 -9.64 -16.53 18.17
N ILE A 34 -10.71 -16.94 18.85
CA ILE A 34 -12.07 -16.71 18.38
C ILE A 34 -12.53 -15.38 18.94
N CYS A 35 -12.97 -14.47 18.08
CA CYS A 35 -13.51 -13.17 18.44
C CYS A 35 -15.01 -13.14 18.21
N GLU A 36 -15.77 -12.69 19.21
CA GLU A 36 -17.22 -12.52 19.13
C GLU A 36 -17.57 -11.06 18.81
N PHE A 37 -18.31 -10.88 17.74
CA PHE A 37 -18.83 -9.60 17.25
C PHE A 37 -20.34 -9.60 17.41
N SER A 38 -20.90 -8.49 17.85
CA SER A 38 -22.34 -8.26 17.80
C SER A 38 -22.66 -7.51 16.52
N LYS A 39 -23.45 -8.12 15.62
CA LYS A 39 -23.94 -7.47 14.41
C LYS A 39 -25.43 -7.77 14.27
N ASP A 40 -26.25 -6.73 14.23
CA ASP A 40 -27.71 -6.83 14.10
C ASP A 40 -28.34 -7.77 15.15
N ASP A 41 -27.95 -7.58 16.42
CA ASP A 41 -28.31 -8.42 17.58
C ASP A 41 -27.96 -9.92 17.46
N LYS A 42 -27.19 -10.30 16.44
CA LYS A 42 -26.67 -11.66 16.26
C LYS A 42 -25.19 -11.71 16.62
N VAL A 43 -24.82 -12.75 17.38
CA VAL A 43 -23.42 -13.05 17.70
C VAL A 43 -22.77 -13.70 16.49
N GLN A 44 -21.78 -13.03 15.92
CA GLN A 44 -20.91 -13.57 14.87
C GLN A 44 -19.54 -13.90 15.46
N ARG A 45 -18.99 -15.06 15.09
CA ARG A 45 -17.66 -15.49 15.53
C ARG A 45 -16.70 -15.49 14.37
N LYS A 46 -15.53 -14.89 14.54
CA LYS A 46 -14.43 -14.98 13.56
C LYS A 46 -13.18 -15.54 14.21
N TRP A 47 -12.47 -16.36 13.45
CA TRP A 47 -11.18 -16.92 13.83
C TRP A 47 -10.07 -15.98 13.36
N ILE A 48 -9.17 -15.62 14.28
CA ILE A 48 -8.05 -14.72 14.02
C ILE A 48 -6.78 -15.43 14.44
N LYS A 49 -5.77 -15.47 13.57
CA LYS A 49 -4.46 -16.05 13.92
C LYS A 49 -3.82 -15.19 15.01
N LYS A 50 -3.24 -15.84 16.02
CA LYS A 50 -2.52 -15.15 17.11
C LYS A 50 -1.37 -14.30 16.57
N ASP A 51 -0.65 -14.82 15.58
CA ASP A 51 0.50 -14.15 14.96
C ASP A 51 0.11 -12.86 14.22
N ASP A 52 -1.17 -12.73 13.85
CA ASP A 52 -1.70 -11.51 13.24
C ASP A 52 -2.18 -10.49 14.28
N ILE A 53 -2.33 -10.86 15.56
CA ILE A 53 -2.75 -9.94 16.62
C ILE A 53 -1.54 -9.16 17.11
N VAL A 54 -1.55 -7.85 16.90
CA VAL A 54 -0.50 -6.92 17.34
C VAL A 54 -0.78 -6.40 18.74
N LEU A 55 -2.05 -6.15 19.03
CA LEU A 55 -2.50 -5.67 20.33
C LEU A 55 -3.85 -6.29 20.65
N LEU A 56 -4.01 -6.74 21.89
CA LEU A 56 -5.27 -7.14 22.50
C LEU A 56 -5.31 -6.54 23.90
N THR A 57 -6.21 -5.60 24.15
CA THR A 57 -6.27 -4.86 25.42
C THR A 57 -7.70 -4.51 25.81
N GLN A 58 -7.93 -4.28 27.10
CA GLN A 58 -9.15 -3.64 27.61
C GLN A 58 -9.01 -2.12 27.75
N ASP A 59 -7.76 -1.60 27.70
CA ASP A 59 -7.49 -0.17 27.79
C ASP A 59 -7.74 0.53 26.44
N LYS A 60 -8.84 1.28 26.39
CA LYS A 60 -9.24 2.08 25.22
C LYS A 60 -8.20 3.15 24.88
N ASN A 61 -7.61 3.82 25.86
CA ASN A 61 -6.67 4.91 25.62
C ASN A 61 -5.37 4.38 25.03
N HIS A 62 -4.88 3.26 25.56
CA HIS A 62 -3.74 2.56 24.99
C HIS A 62 -4.02 2.10 23.56
N PHE A 63 -5.19 1.51 23.29
CA PHE A 63 -5.60 1.10 21.95
C PHE A 63 -5.58 2.28 20.96
N VAL A 64 -6.24 3.40 21.30
CA VAL A 64 -6.31 4.58 20.43
C VAL A 64 -4.91 5.14 20.16
N LYS A 65 -4.07 5.23 21.20
CA LYS A 65 -2.69 5.72 21.07
C LYS A 65 -1.88 4.86 20.10
N VAL A 66 -1.95 3.54 20.25
CA VAL A 66 -1.19 2.61 19.39
C VAL A 66 -1.73 2.60 17.96
N LEU A 67 -3.06 2.61 17.79
CA LEU A 67 -3.68 2.61 16.47
C LEU A 67 -3.36 3.90 15.70
N ASN A 68 -3.41 5.06 16.36
CA ASN A 68 -3.06 6.33 15.73
C ASN A 68 -1.59 6.34 15.30
N ARG A 69 -0.68 5.83 16.13
CA ARG A 69 0.74 5.71 15.75
C ARG A 69 0.92 4.87 14.47
N PHE A 70 0.18 3.78 14.31
CA PHE A 70 0.23 3.01 13.06
C PHE A 70 -0.30 3.80 11.87
N ARG A 71 -1.43 4.50 12.03
CA ARG A 71 -2.01 5.35 10.97
C ARG A 71 -1.09 6.50 10.56
N ASP A 72 -0.39 7.12 11.52
CA ASP A 72 0.56 8.19 11.24
C ASP A 72 1.72 7.66 10.38
N VAL A 73 2.25 6.48 10.71
CA VAL A 73 3.30 5.83 9.93
C VAL A 73 2.79 5.45 8.53
N GLU A 74 1.60 4.86 8.42
CA GLU A 74 0.98 4.52 7.14
C GLU A 74 0.78 5.77 6.26
N SER A 75 0.33 6.88 6.84
CA SER A 75 0.14 8.17 6.15
C SER A 75 1.45 8.75 5.63
N VAL A 76 2.52 8.75 6.45
CA VAL A 76 3.84 9.21 6.02
C VAL A 76 4.37 8.35 4.87
N GLN A 77 4.22 7.03 4.95
CA GLN A 77 4.65 6.13 3.88
C GLN A 77 3.84 6.33 2.60
N GLN A 78 2.53 6.52 2.71
CA GLN A 78 1.67 6.82 1.56
C GLN A 78 2.13 8.10 0.85
N LYS A 79 2.43 9.16 1.61
CA LYS A 79 2.92 10.42 1.05
C LYS A 79 4.24 10.23 0.29
N LEU A 80 5.19 9.48 0.84
CA LEU A 80 6.46 9.18 0.15
C LEU A 80 6.24 8.42 -1.16
N VAL A 81 5.30 7.48 -1.19
CA VAL A 81 4.96 6.74 -2.41
C VAL A 81 4.31 7.65 -3.44
N GLU A 82 3.43 8.57 -3.03
CA GLU A 82 2.81 9.55 -3.92
C GLU A 82 3.85 10.51 -4.51
N GLU A 83 4.78 11.01 -3.70
CA GLU A 83 5.89 11.86 -4.15
C GLU A 83 6.79 11.13 -5.15
N ALA A 84 7.15 9.87 -4.87
CA ALA A 84 7.97 9.06 -5.76
C ALA A 84 7.27 8.80 -7.10
N LYS A 85 5.95 8.56 -7.10
CA LYS A 85 5.16 8.40 -8.32
C LYS A 85 5.13 9.68 -9.14
N ALA A 86 4.91 10.83 -8.51
CA ALA A 86 4.91 12.11 -9.20
C ALA A 86 6.27 12.40 -9.87
N GLN A 87 7.38 12.09 -9.19
CA GLN A 87 8.73 12.22 -9.78
C GLN A 87 8.94 11.29 -10.97
N LEU A 88 8.46 10.05 -10.89
CA LEU A 88 8.53 9.09 -11.99
C LEU A 88 7.74 9.59 -13.21
N ASP A 89 6.53 10.10 -13.00
CA ASP A 89 5.68 10.61 -14.08
C ASP A 89 6.35 11.80 -14.80
N VAL A 90 6.98 12.71 -14.05
CA VAL A 90 7.78 13.81 -14.62
C VAL A 90 8.97 13.28 -15.42
N SER A 91 9.67 12.26 -14.89
CA SER A 91 10.81 11.65 -15.57
C SER A 91 10.39 10.97 -16.88
N ILE A 92 9.24 10.28 -16.90
CA ILE A 92 8.68 9.67 -18.11
C ILE A 92 8.35 10.75 -19.15
N ALA A 93 7.64 11.81 -18.74
CA ALA A 93 7.29 12.89 -19.65
C ALA A 93 8.53 13.58 -20.25
N THR A 94 9.54 13.82 -19.41
CA THR A 94 10.81 14.44 -19.84
C THR A 94 11.55 13.53 -20.82
N PHE A 95 11.61 12.23 -20.54
CA PHE A 95 12.23 11.26 -21.43
C PHE A 95 11.54 11.23 -22.80
N THR A 96 10.21 11.18 -22.83
CA THR A 96 9.43 11.21 -24.08
C THR A 96 9.75 12.45 -24.90
N ILE A 97 9.74 13.65 -24.28
CA ILE A 97 10.05 14.90 -24.97
C ILE A 97 11.46 14.90 -25.55
N ILE A 98 12.45 14.40 -24.81
CA ILE A 98 13.83 14.33 -25.29
C ILE A 98 13.92 13.34 -26.46
N MET A 99 13.32 12.17 -26.34
CA MET A 99 13.35 11.16 -27.40
C MET A 99 12.67 11.64 -28.68
N ASP A 100 11.51 12.30 -28.57
CA ASP A 100 10.80 12.86 -29.73
C ASP A 100 11.67 13.91 -30.43
N LYS A 101 12.33 14.80 -29.66
CA LYS A 101 13.28 15.77 -30.22
C LYS A 101 14.45 15.12 -30.93
N GLU A 102 15.03 14.05 -30.38
CA GLU A 102 16.16 13.40 -31.06
C GLU A 102 15.68 12.72 -32.34
N ILE A 103 14.50 12.11 -32.34
CA ILE A 103 13.89 11.53 -33.55
C ILE A 103 13.67 12.61 -34.62
N ASP A 104 13.14 13.77 -34.25
CA ASP A 104 12.93 14.89 -35.16
C ASP A 104 14.26 15.39 -35.74
N LEU A 105 15.29 15.59 -34.90
CA LEU A 105 16.63 15.98 -35.35
C LEU A 105 17.25 14.97 -36.32
N TYR A 106 17.12 13.67 -36.04
CA TYR A 106 17.56 12.63 -36.97
C TYR A 106 16.78 12.68 -38.28
N THR A 107 15.46 12.87 -38.24
CA THR A 107 14.61 12.93 -39.44
C THR A 107 14.95 14.16 -40.30
N ASP A 108 15.17 15.32 -39.68
CA ASP A 108 15.59 16.54 -40.37
C ASP A 108 16.98 16.40 -40.98
N SER A 109 17.90 15.70 -40.30
CA SER A 109 19.23 15.42 -40.85
C SER A 109 19.15 14.56 -42.12
N ILE A 110 18.28 13.54 -42.15
CA ILE A 110 18.03 12.67 -43.32
C ILE A 110 17.41 13.46 -44.48
N ASN A 111 16.53 14.43 -44.18
CA ASN A 111 15.84 15.25 -45.18
C ASN A 111 16.69 16.43 -45.69
N SER A 112 17.73 16.85 -44.97
CA SER A 112 18.75 17.76 -45.51
C SER A 112 19.65 16.97 -46.48
N ASP A 113 19.75 17.44 -47.73
CA ASP A 113 20.19 16.73 -48.94
C ASP A 113 21.58 16.03 -48.93
N ASP A 114 22.33 16.00 -47.82
CA ASP A 114 23.69 15.39 -47.75
C ASP A 114 23.72 13.93 -47.24
N THR A 115 22.61 13.38 -46.72
CA THR A 115 22.55 11.99 -46.18
C THR A 115 21.76 10.99 -47.03
N LYS A 116 21.42 11.36 -48.27
CA LYS A 116 20.69 10.51 -49.22
C LYS A 116 21.42 9.21 -49.62
N TYR A 117 22.68 9.04 -49.21
CA TYR A 117 23.56 7.95 -49.63
C TYR A 117 23.80 6.84 -48.60
N LEU A 118 23.20 6.90 -47.39
CA LEU A 118 23.47 5.88 -46.35
C LEU A 118 22.39 4.80 -46.18
N LEU A 119 21.26 4.89 -46.90
CA LEU A 119 20.14 3.93 -46.78
C LEU A 119 19.94 3.04 -48.02
N TYR A 120 20.83 3.09 -49.03
CA TYR A 120 20.70 2.33 -50.27
C TYR A 120 21.80 1.30 -50.57
N ASP A 121 22.57 0.87 -49.56
CA ASP A 121 23.50 -0.26 -49.69
C ASP A 121 23.25 -1.33 -48.60
N ILE A 122 22.15 -2.09 -48.75
CA ILE A 122 22.02 -3.49 -48.27
C ILE A 122 21.33 -4.31 -49.37
#